data_AF-A0A534PDH2-F1
#
_entry.id   AF-A0A534PDH2-F1
#
_cell.length_a   1.000
_cell.length_b   1.000
_cell.length_c   1.000
_cell.angle_alpha   90.00
_cell.angle_beta   90.00
_cell.angle_gamma   90.00
#
_symmetry.space_group_name_H-M   'P 1'
#
loop_
_entity.id
_entity.type
_entity.pdbx_description
1 polymer ?
#
loop_
_entity_poly.entity_id
_entity_poly.type
_entity_poly.pdbx_seq_one_letter_code
_entity_poly.pdbx_strand_id
1 'polypeptide(L)'
;MPASFRYPATAELWLSARTRVPEHPTYPIDPETDRGRHYLTVLGRLPPGISLAEAQSQLRVVQERIAREHPDEDGDVGAMLVPLREQIFGPVRPLLLALLGIAGLLLGVAWANVAHLFLARTATRSHEVAIRVALGATRASLWKLHFVEALVIASVAAAGGLAIAAFLAPALVAASPQANSLPSPRI
;
A
#
# COMPACT_ATOMS: atom_id res chain seq x y z
N MET A 1 -8.28 -19.71 12.08
CA MET A 1 -8.04 -18.65 11.06
C MET A 1 -9.14 -18.75 10.00
N PRO A 2 -9.53 -17.67 9.30
CA PRO A 2 -10.41 -17.80 8.13
C PRO A 2 -9.74 -18.72 7.10
N ALA A 3 -10.52 -19.53 6.37
CA ALA A 3 -9.98 -20.46 5.37
C ALA A 3 -9.15 -19.77 4.26
N SER A 4 -9.34 -18.46 4.06
CA SER A 4 -8.64 -17.64 3.06
C SER A 4 -7.38 -16.92 3.59
N PHE A 5 -7.07 -16.99 4.88
CA PHE A 5 -5.91 -16.26 5.43
C PHE A 5 -4.61 -17.02 5.13
N ARG A 6 -3.84 -16.50 4.17
CA ARG A 6 -2.49 -16.98 3.83
C ARG A 6 -1.47 -15.91 4.19
N TYR A 7 -0.70 -16.15 5.24
CA TYR A 7 0.44 -15.31 5.60
C TYR A 7 1.58 -16.18 6.14
N PRO A 8 2.83 -16.04 5.66
CA PRO A 8 3.17 -15.27 4.46
C PRO A 8 2.53 -15.90 3.21
N ALA A 9 2.18 -15.08 2.21
CA ALA A 9 1.45 -15.54 1.03
C ALA A 9 2.21 -16.62 0.22
N THR A 10 3.53 -16.69 0.40
CA THR A 10 4.46 -17.65 -0.21
C THR A 10 4.74 -18.89 0.65
N ALA A 11 4.09 -19.05 1.81
CA ALA A 11 4.31 -20.21 2.65
C ALA A 11 3.67 -21.47 2.03
N GLU A 12 4.51 -22.37 1.53
CA GLU A 12 4.09 -23.69 1.00
C GLU A 12 4.04 -24.76 2.09
N LEU A 13 4.87 -24.63 3.14
CA LEU A 13 4.95 -25.58 4.24
C LEU A 13 5.20 -24.87 5.57
N TRP A 14 4.41 -25.21 6.59
CA TRP A 14 4.63 -24.79 7.97
C TRP A 14 5.52 -25.82 8.67
N LEU A 15 6.78 -25.45 8.86
CA LEU A 15 7.76 -26.26 9.55
C LEU A 15 7.90 -25.80 11.01
N SER A 16 8.18 -26.73 11.92
CA SER A 16 8.43 -26.39 13.32
C SER A 16 9.73 -25.58 13.43
N ALA A 17 9.80 -24.68 14.42
CA ALA A 17 10.96 -23.79 14.60
C ALA A 17 12.32 -24.53 14.62
N ARG A 18 12.33 -25.79 15.10
CA ARG A 18 13.52 -26.67 15.09
C ARG A 18 14.18 -26.83 13.72
N THR A 19 13.43 -26.74 12.63
CA THR A 19 13.95 -27.00 11.27
C THR A 19 14.47 -25.74 10.56
N ARG A 20 14.20 -24.54 11.09
CA ARG A 20 14.57 -23.27 10.44
C ARG A 20 15.65 -22.47 11.17
N VAL A 21 16.09 -22.91 12.36
CA VAL A 21 17.26 -22.32 13.00
C VAL A 21 18.48 -23.08 12.48
N PRO A 22 19.25 -22.53 11.52
CA PRO A 22 20.47 -23.19 11.06
C PRO A 22 21.41 -23.39 12.24
N GLU A 23 21.88 -24.62 12.45
CA GLU A 23 22.92 -24.91 13.43
C GLU A 23 24.13 -24.04 13.12
N HIS A 24 24.46 -23.11 14.01
CA HIS A 24 25.60 -22.23 13.80
C HIS A 24 26.88 -23.06 14.06
N PRO A 25 27.83 -23.14 13.11
CA PRO A 25 28.95 -24.08 13.19
C PRO A 25 29.90 -23.82 14.37
N THR A 26 29.87 -22.60 14.94
CA THR A 26 30.70 -22.19 16.08
C THR A 26 29.95 -22.19 17.42
N TYR A 27 28.61 -22.24 17.40
CA TYR A 27 27.77 -22.15 18.60
C TYR A 27 26.57 -23.09 18.40
N PRO A 28 26.64 -24.34 18.89
CA PRO A 28 25.51 -25.26 18.80
C PRO A 28 24.31 -24.61 19.51
N ILE A 29 23.23 -24.45 18.75
CA ILE A 29 21.99 -23.82 19.23
C ILE A 29 21.09 -24.98 19.61
N ASP A 30 20.75 -25.10 20.89
CA ASP A 30 19.65 -25.94 21.31
C ASP A 30 18.39 -25.07 21.42
N PRO A 31 17.46 -25.16 20.44
CA PRO A 31 16.25 -24.36 20.44
C PRO A 31 15.28 -24.68 21.59
N GLU A 32 15.55 -25.70 22.41
CA GLU A 32 14.76 -25.99 23.62
C GLU A 32 15.28 -25.31 24.89
N THR A 33 16.56 -24.94 24.91
CA THR A 33 17.22 -24.36 26.10
C THR A 33 17.70 -22.92 25.90
N ASP A 34 17.93 -22.47 24.66
CA ASP A 34 18.34 -21.09 24.35
C ASP A 34 17.13 -20.14 24.29
N ARG A 35 16.87 -19.39 25.38
CA ARG A 35 15.79 -18.38 25.45
C ARG A 35 16.26 -16.95 25.18
N GLY A 36 17.58 -16.70 25.13
CA GLY A 36 18.16 -15.36 25.01
C GLY A 36 18.02 -14.71 23.63
N ARG A 37 17.15 -15.24 22.76
CA ARG A 37 17.04 -14.83 21.36
C ARG A 37 15.61 -14.44 20.98
N HIS A 38 15.41 -13.13 20.82
CA HIS A 38 14.09 -12.54 20.56
C HIS A 38 13.85 -12.14 19.09
N TYR A 39 14.53 -12.79 18.14
CA TYR A 39 14.40 -12.47 16.70
C TYR A 39 13.14 -13.07 16.04
N LEU A 40 12.39 -13.91 16.75
CA LEU A 40 11.20 -14.55 16.21
C LEU A 40 10.00 -13.59 16.24
N THR A 41 9.43 -13.33 15.07
CA THR A 41 8.14 -12.64 14.95
C THR A 41 7.01 -13.66 15.04
N VAL A 42 6.12 -13.49 16.02
CA VAL A 42 4.97 -14.37 16.24
C VAL A 42 3.70 -13.72 15.72
N LEU A 43 2.86 -14.50 15.04
CA LEU A 43 1.56 -14.06 14.54
C LEU A 43 0.45 -14.73 15.32
N GLY A 44 -0.35 -13.91 16.00
CA GLY A 44 -1.54 -14.35 16.73
C GLY A 44 -2.82 -13.86 16.08
N ARG A 45 -3.90 -14.64 16.19
CA ARG A 45 -5.25 -14.16 15.93
C ARG A 45 -5.96 -13.89 17.26
N LEU A 46 -6.41 -12.65 17.45
CA LEU A 46 -7.25 -12.31 18.59
C LEU A 46 -8.67 -12.94 18.43
N PRO A 47 -9.28 -13.41 19.52
CA PRO A 47 -10.70 -13.74 19.55
C PRO A 47 -11.58 -12.54 19.17
N PRO A 48 -12.78 -12.76 18.60
CA PRO A 48 -13.70 -11.66 18.31
C PRO A 48 -14.09 -10.94 19.62
N GLY A 49 -14.16 -9.61 19.58
CA GLY A 49 -14.58 -8.79 20.72
C GLY A 49 -13.46 -8.37 21.69
N ILE A 50 -12.26 -8.96 21.62
CA ILE A 50 -11.13 -8.56 22.47
C ILE A 50 -10.41 -7.37 21.84
N SER A 51 -10.20 -6.31 22.62
CA SER A 51 -9.44 -5.14 22.18
C SER A 51 -7.93 -5.42 22.18
N LEU A 52 -7.17 -4.71 21.35
CA LEU A 52 -5.71 -4.85 21.34
C LEU A 52 -5.10 -4.51 22.71
N ALA A 53 -5.64 -3.51 23.38
CA ALA A 53 -5.18 -3.08 24.71
C ALA A 53 -5.42 -4.17 25.76
N GLU A 54 -6.57 -4.82 25.73
CA GLU A 54 -6.89 -5.94 26.61
C GLU A 54 -5.98 -7.14 26.35
N ALA A 55 -5.78 -7.52 25.09
CA ALA A 55 -4.84 -8.58 24.74
C ALA A 55 -3.40 -8.26 25.17
N GLN A 56 -2.97 -7.00 25.05
CA GLN A 56 -1.65 -6.54 25.49
C GLN A 56 -1.51 -6.61 27.02
N SER A 57 -2.58 -6.35 27.76
CA SER A 57 -2.58 -6.47 29.22
C SER A 57 -2.46 -7.93 29.69
N GLN A 58 -3.19 -8.84 29.04
CA GLN A 58 -3.11 -10.28 29.33
C GLN A 58 -1.74 -10.83 28.98
N LEU A 59 -1.17 -10.41 27.86
CA LEU A 59 0.19 -10.79 27.46
C LEU A 59 1.21 -10.33 28.51
N ARG A 60 1.08 -9.08 28.99
CA ARG A 60 1.98 -8.53 30.02
C ARG A 60 2.00 -9.38 31.29
N VAL A 61 0.86 -9.87 31.76
CA VAL A 61 0.79 -10.77 32.93
C VAL A 61 1.57 -12.07 32.69
N VAL A 62 1.46 -12.64 31.50
CA VAL A 62 2.22 -13.85 31.13
C VAL A 62 3.72 -13.54 31.08
N GLN A 63 4.11 -12.40 30.52
CA GLN A 63 5.51 -11.99 30.44
C GLN A 63 6.12 -11.73 31.82
N GLU A 64 5.41 -11.06 32.70
CA GLU A 64 5.85 -10.84 34.08
C GLU A 64 6.03 -12.16 34.84
N ARG A 65 5.22 -13.17 34.55
CA ARG A 65 5.42 -14.51 35.12
C ARG A 65 6.69 -15.16 34.56
N ILE A 66 6.90 -15.10 33.25
CA ILE A 66 8.09 -15.66 32.59
C ILE A 66 9.37 -14.99 33.12
N ALA A 67 9.38 -13.66 33.22
CA ALA A 67 10.53 -12.90 33.72
C ALA A 67 10.86 -13.25 35.19
N ARG A 68 9.86 -13.59 36.01
CA ARG A 68 10.09 -14.09 37.38
C ARG A 68 10.64 -15.51 37.42
N GLU A 69 10.22 -16.37 36.49
CA GLU A 69 10.67 -17.76 36.39
C GLU A 69 12.07 -17.88 35.76
N HIS A 70 12.46 -16.90 34.92
CA HIS A 70 13.72 -16.86 34.17
C HIS A 70 14.43 -15.49 34.26
N PRO A 71 14.85 -15.06 35.47
CA PRO A 71 15.42 -13.73 35.69
C PRO A 71 16.79 -13.50 35.04
N ASP A 72 17.56 -14.56 34.76
CA ASP A 72 18.92 -14.46 34.18
C ASP A 72 18.94 -14.23 32.66
N GLU A 73 17.81 -14.44 31.96
CA GLU A 73 17.73 -14.40 30.48
C GLU A 73 16.65 -13.43 29.97
N ASP A 74 15.57 -13.17 30.71
CA ASP A 74 14.37 -12.45 30.23
C ASP A 74 14.06 -11.13 30.99
N GLY A 75 14.99 -10.62 31.81
CA GLY A 75 14.76 -9.51 32.75
C GLY A 75 14.27 -8.17 32.15
N ASP A 76 14.38 -7.97 30.83
CA ASP A 76 13.95 -6.73 30.15
C ASP A 76 13.21 -6.99 28.81
N VAL A 77 12.71 -8.20 28.59
CA VAL A 77 12.12 -8.62 27.30
C VAL A 77 10.60 -8.40 27.29
N GLY A 78 10.19 -7.24 26.81
CA GLY A 78 8.77 -6.91 26.57
C GLY A 78 8.26 -7.41 25.21
N ALA A 79 6.99 -7.82 25.14
CA ALA A 79 6.32 -8.20 23.90
C ALA A 79 5.22 -7.20 23.63
N MET A 80 5.28 -6.58 22.45
CA MET A 80 4.30 -5.60 22.01
C MET A 80 3.46 -6.20 20.89
N LEU A 81 2.15 -6.16 21.07
CA LEU A 81 1.18 -6.52 20.05
C LEU A 81 1.02 -5.36 19.08
N VAL A 82 1.43 -5.56 17.83
CA VAL A 82 1.21 -4.61 16.75
C VAL A 82 0.16 -5.21 15.79
N PRO A 83 -0.88 -4.45 15.39
CA PRO A 83 -1.81 -4.92 14.38
C PRO A 83 -1.06 -5.31 13.11
N LEU A 84 -1.34 -6.49 12.57
CA LEU A 84 -0.62 -7.00 11.39
C LEU A 84 -0.65 -6.03 10.20
N ARG A 85 -1.78 -5.32 10.00
CA ARG A 85 -1.90 -4.25 8.99
C ARG A 85 -0.89 -3.12 9.18
N GLU A 86 -0.60 -2.76 10.43
CA GLU A 86 0.29 -1.66 10.78
C GLU A 86 1.74 -2.11 10.70
N GLN A 87 2.03 -3.36 11.09
CA GLN A 87 3.35 -3.95 10.88
C GLN A 87 3.71 -4.03 9.39
N ILE A 88 2.76 -4.38 8.53
CA ILE A 88 2.99 -4.53 7.08
C ILE A 88 2.99 -3.18 6.37
N PHE A 89 1.97 -2.33 6.62
CA PHE A 89 1.74 -1.12 5.84
C PHE A 89 2.14 0.18 6.55
N GLY A 90 2.36 0.14 7.87
CA GLY A 90 2.72 1.31 8.66
C GLY A 90 3.95 2.05 8.12
N PRO A 91 5.07 1.37 7.84
CA PRO A 91 6.29 2.02 7.34
C PRO A 91 6.11 2.73 5.99
N VAL A 92 5.26 2.20 5.10
CA VAL A 92 5.07 2.74 3.74
C VAL A 92 3.92 3.74 3.63
N ARG A 93 3.01 3.79 4.62
CA ARG A 93 1.82 4.65 4.58
C ARG A 93 2.14 6.14 4.41
N PRO A 94 3.11 6.75 5.13
CA PRO A 94 3.45 8.17 4.94
C PRO A 94 3.94 8.46 3.52
N LEU A 95 4.75 7.56 2.96
CA LEU A 95 5.26 7.67 1.59
C LEU A 95 4.11 7.61 0.57
N LEU A 96 3.17 6.67 0.72
CA LEU A 96 2.00 6.56 -0.15
C LEU A 96 1.12 7.82 -0.08
N LEU A 97 0.93 8.40 1.11
CA LEU A 97 0.19 9.65 1.28
C LEU A 97 0.91 10.83 0.64
N ALA A 98 2.24 10.91 0.76
CA ALA A 98 3.04 11.93 0.10
C ALA A 98 2.93 11.83 -1.43
N LEU A 99 3.05 10.62 -2.00
CA LEU A 99 2.87 10.37 -3.43
C LEU A 99 1.47 10.75 -3.92
N LEU A 100 0.43 10.42 -3.14
CA LEU A 100 -0.94 10.83 -3.43
C LEU A 100 -1.09 12.36 -3.40
N GLY A 101 -0.48 13.03 -2.43
CA GLY A 101 -0.43 14.48 -2.34
C GLY A 101 0.24 15.12 -3.56
N ILE A 102 1.40 14.60 -3.97
CA ILE A 102 2.12 15.05 -5.18
C ILE A 102 1.26 14.83 -6.43
N ALA A 103 0.64 13.65 -6.57
CA ALA A 103 -0.26 13.37 -7.69
C ALA A 103 -1.46 14.35 -7.72
N GLY A 104 -2.03 14.69 -6.56
CA GLY A 104 -3.08 15.70 -6.43
C GLY A 104 -2.62 17.09 -6.85
N LEU A 105 -1.41 17.50 -6.47
CA LEU A 105 -0.83 18.78 -6.90
C LEU A 105 -0.60 18.81 -8.41
N LEU A 106 -0.04 17.75 -8.99
CA LEU A 106 0.16 17.62 -10.43
C LEU A 106 -1.18 17.67 -11.19
N LEU A 107 -2.21 17.01 -10.67
CA LEU A 107 -3.56 17.09 -11.21
C LEU A 107 -4.11 18.52 -11.14
N GLY A 108 -3.88 19.22 -10.03
CA GLY A 108 -4.26 20.62 -9.85
C GLY A 108 -3.56 21.54 -10.86
N VAL A 109 -2.26 21.36 -11.09
CA VAL A 109 -1.49 22.08 -12.12
C VAL A 109 -2.04 21.79 -13.52
N ALA A 110 -2.30 20.53 -13.84
CA ALA A 110 -2.88 20.14 -15.11
C ALA A 110 -4.26 20.79 -15.32
N TRP A 111 -5.09 20.84 -14.28
CA TRP A 111 -6.41 21.45 -14.34
C TRP A 111 -6.34 22.96 -14.53
N ALA A 112 -5.43 23.66 -13.84
CA ALA A 112 -5.17 25.07 -14.06
C ALA A 112 -4.72 25.37 -15.50
N ASN A 113 -3.86 24.52 -16.06
CA ASN A 113 -3.42 24.64 -17.46
C ASN A 113 -4.58 24.47 -18.44
N VAL A 114 -5.47 23.49 -18.19
CA VAL A 114 -6.69 23.30 -18.98
C VAL A 114 -7.59 24.54 -18.89
N ALA A 115 -7.82 25.08 -17.69
CA ALA A 115 -8.62 26.30 -17.51
C ALA A 115 -8.02 27.50 -18.27
N HIS A 116 -6.70 27.69 -18.21
CA HIS A 116 -6.01 28.73 -18.99
C HIS A 116 -6.18 28.54 -20.50
N LEU A 117 -6.05 27.32 -21.01
CA LEU A 117 -6.28 27.03 -22.42
C LEU A 117 -7.72 27.31 -22.85
N PHE A 118 -8.70 26.92 -22.03
CA PHE A 118 -10.12 27.21 -22.30
C PHE A 118 -10.38 28.72 -22.38
N LEU A 119 -9.85 29.50 -21.43
CA LEU A 119 -9.97 30.96 -21.42
C LEU A 119 -9.38 31.61 -22.68
N ALA A 120 -8.17 31.21 -23.07
CA ALA A 120 -7.51 31.71 -24.29
C ALA A 120 -8.29 31.34 -25.57
N ARG A 121 -8.84 30.12 -25.63
CA ARG A 121 -9.63 29.63 -26.78
C ARG A 121 -10.98 30.33 -26.90
N THR A 122 -11.63 30.67 -25.77
CA THR A 122 -12.86 31.46 -25.79
C THR A 122 -12.65 32.89 -26.27
N ALA A 123 -11.51 33.51 -25.93
CA ALA A 123 -11.17 34.86 -26.38
C ALA A 123 -11.03 34.91 -27.92
N THR A 124 -10.35 33.91 -28.51
CA THR A 124 -10.14 33.83 -29.97
C THR A 124 -11.37 33.37 -30.76
N ARG A 125 -12.25 32.55 -30.16
CA ARG A 125 -13.50 32.06 -30.80
C ARG A 125 -14.71 32.98 -30.63
N SER A 126 -14.56 34.09 -29.93
CA SER A 126 -15.65 35.04 -29.64
C SER A 126 -16.38 35.53 -30.91
N HIS A 127 -15.65 35.78 -32.01
CA HIS A 127 -16.22 36.22 -33.28
C HIS A 127 -17.05 35.13 -33.98
N GLU A 128 -16.56 33.88 -34.04
CA GLU A 128 -17.33 32.75 -34.58
C GLU A 128 -18.61 32.49 -33.77
N VAL A 129 -18.52 32.59 -32.45
CA VAL A 129 -19.66 32.41 -31.54
C VAL A 129 -20.71 33.48 -31.81
N ALA A 130 -20.31 34.75 -31.98
CA ALA A 130 -21.22 35.84 -32.32
C ALA A 130 -21.97 35.61 -33.64
N ILE A 131 -21.27 35.15 -34.69
CA ILE A 131 -21.90 34.83 -35.99
C ILE A 131 -22.91 33.68 -35.85
N ARG A 132 -22.56 32.61 -35.12
CA ARG A 132 -23.47 31.47 -34.91
C ARG A 132 -24.71 31.85 -34.12
N VAL A 133 -24.56 32.71 -33.10
CA VAL A 133 -25.69 33.25 -32.34
C VAL A 133 -26.58 34.12 -33.25
N ALA A 134 -26.01 34.94 -34.13
CA ALA A 134 -26.77 35.73 -35.11
C ALA A 134 -27.55 34.86 -36.11
N LEU A 135 -27.03 33.66 -36.44
CA LEU A 135 -27.72 32.65 -37.25
C LEU A 135 -28.74 31.81 -36.47
N GLY A 136 -28.99 32.12 -35.19
CA GLY A 136 -30.02 31.46 -34.36
C GLY A 136 -29.54 30.27 -33.54
N ALA A 137 -28.22 30.03 -33.43
CA ALA A 137 -27.70 28.96 -32.58
C ALA A 137 -28.01 29.22 -31.10
N THR A 138 -28.59 28.23 -30.43
CA THR A 138 -28.88 28.31 -28.99
C THR A 138 -27.61 28.11 -28.16
N ARG A 139 -27.53 28.77 -26.99
CA ARG A 139 -26.42 28.60 -26.04
C ARG A 139 -26.17 27.12 -25.67
N ALA A 140 -27.25 26.33 -25.58
CA ALA A 140 -27.17 24.90 -25.30
C ALA A 140 -26.50 24.09 -26.41
N SER A 141 -26.69 24.45 -27.68
CA SER A 141 -26.04 23.79 -28.82
C SER A 141 -24.52 23.98 -28.80
N LEU A 142 -24.08 25.21 -28.49
CA LEU A 142 -22.65 25.54 -28.39
C LEU A 142 -21.97 24.86 -27.19
N TRP A 143 -22.63 24.83 -26.03
CA TRP A 143 -22.12 24.12 -24.85
C TRP A 143 -21.98 22.61 -25.07
N LYS A 144 -22.99 21.97 -25.69
CA LYS A 144 -22.95 20.53 -26.00
C LYS A 144 -21.76 20.16 -26.87
N LEU A 145 -21.47 20.96 -27.90
CA LEU A 145 -20.35 20.70 -28.80
C LEU A 145 -19.01 20.72 -28.06
N HIS A 146 -18.76 21.77 -27.27
CA HIS A 146 -17.50 21.89 -26.52
C HIS A 146 -17.36 20.84 -25.43
N PHE A 147 -18.46 20.47 -24.78
CA PHE A 147 -18.46 19.40 -23.79
C PHE A 147 -18.12 18.05 -24.42
N VAL A 148 -18.69 17.73 -25.59
CA VAL A 148 -18.36 16.49 -26.32
C VAL A 148 -16.91 16.50 -26.80
N GLU A 149 -16.41 17.61 -27.35
CA GLU A 149 -15.00 17.76 -27.74
C GLU A 149 -14.07 17.50 -26.56
N ALA A 150 -14.36 18.12 -25.40
CA ALA A 150 -13.59 17.93 -24.18
C ALA A 150 -13.69 16.49 -23.65
N LEU A 151 -14.87 15.89 -23.67
CA LEU A 151 -15.11 14.53 -23.19
C LEU A 151 -14.37 13.49 -24.03
N VAL A 152 -14.34 13.65 -25.36
CA VAL A 152 -13.58 12.77 -26.25
C VAL A 152 -12.08 12.86 -25.94
N ILE A 153 -11.54 14.08 -25.83
CA ILE A 153 -10.12 14.29 -25.51
C ILE A 153 -9.78 13.69 -24.12
N ALA A 154 -10.63 13.95 -23.12
CA ALA A 154 -10.44 13.42 -21.77
C ALA A 154 -10.50 11.88 -21.75
N SER A 155 -11.39 11.28 -22.52
CA SER A 155 -11.52 9.82 -22.61
C SER A 155 -10.29 9.17 -23.24
N VAL A 156 -9.76 9.76 -24.32
CA VAL A 156 -8.53 9.29 -24.96
C VAL A 156 -7.33 9.44 -24.03
N ALA A 157 -7.21 10.58 -23.35
CA ALA A 157 -6.14 10.81 -22.38
C ALA A 157 -6.22 9.83 -21.20
N ALA A 158 -7.43 9.57 -20.67
CA ALA A 158 -7.65 8.62 -19.59
C ALA A 158 -7.30 7.18 -20.01
N ALA A 159 -7.74 6.76 -21.21
CA ALA A 159 -7.40 5.45 -21.74
C ALA A 159 -5.88 5.29 -21.93
N GLY A 160 -5.21 6.30 -22.48
CA GLY A 160 -3.75 6.32 -22.61
C GLY A 160 -3.03 6.26 -21.26
N GLY A 161 -3.48 7.06 -20.29
CA GLY A 161 -2.94 7.05 -18.93
C GLY A 161 -3.11 5.71 -18.23
N LEU A 162 -4.29 5.07 -18.35
CA LEU A 162 -4.53 3.73 -17.82
C LEU A 162 -3.64 2.68 -18.50
N ALA A 163 -3.48 2.74 -19.81
CA ALA A 163 -2.60 1.84 -20.54
C ALA A 163 -1.16 1.98 -20.04
N ILE A 164 -0.64 3.22 -19.97
CA ILE A 164 0.71 3.48 -19.44
C ILE A 164 0.85 2.94 -18.01
N ALA A 165 -0.12 3.20 -17.13
CA ALA A 165 -0.09 2.70 -15.76
C ALA A 165 -0.09 1.16 -15.70
N ALA A 166 -0.90 0.50 -16.53
CA ALA A 166 -0.99 -0.95 -16.60
C ALA A 166 0.32 -1.61 -17.07
N PHE A 167 1.12 -0.94 -17.90
CA PHE A 167 2.44 -1.44 -18.32
C PHE A 167 3.56 -1.04 -17.36
N LEU A 168 3.56 0.21 -16.89
CA LEU A 168 4.67 0.77 -16.12
C LEU A 168 4.69 0.27 -14.67
N ALA A 169 3.53 0.10 -14.04
CA ALA A 169 3.45 -0.41 -12.67
C ALA A 169 4.11 -1.79 -12.51
N PRO A 170 3.77 -2.83 -13.31
CA PRO A 170 4.44 -4.12 -13.20
C PRO A 170 5.91 -4.06 -13.62
N ALA A 171 6.29 -3.22 -14.59
CA ALA A 171 7.69 -3.04 -15.00
C ALA A 171 8.55 -2.45 -13.86
N LEU A 172 8.02 -1.46 -13.13
CA LEU A 172 8.70 -0.88 -11.96
C LEU A 172 8.84 -1.88 -10.81
N VAL A 173 7.81 -2.71 -10.59
CA VAL A 173 7.88 -3.78 -9.58
C VAL A 173 8.92 -4.83 -9.98
N ALA A 174 8.95 -5.25 -11.25
CA ALA A 174 9.94 -6.20 -11.75
C ALA A 174 11.38 -5.67 -11.69
N ALA A 175 11.56 -4.35 -11.85
CA ALA A 175 12.87 -3.71 -11.70
C ALA A 175 13.30 -3.52 -10.23
N SER A 176 12.41 -3.77 -9.25
CA SER A 176 12.74 -3.60 -7.84
C SER A 176 13.72 -4.69 -7.36
N PRO A 177 14.76 -4.35 -6.56
CA PRO A 177 15.73 -5.33 -6.06
C PRO A 177 15.11 -6.47 -5.25
N GLN A 178 13.98 -6.22 -4.59
CA GLN A 178 13.25 -7.21 -3.79
C GLN A 178 12.58 -8.28 -4.68
N ALA A 179 12.14 -7.94 -5.88
CA ALA A 179 11.60 -8.90 -6.84
C ALA A 179 12.66 -9.90 -7.34
N ASN A 180 13.91 -9.46 -7.49
CA ASN A 180 15.03 -10.33 -7.86
C ASN A 180 15.55 -11.20 -6.70
N SER A 181 15.19 -10.90 -5.45
CA SER A 181 15.67 -11.64 -4.27
C SER A 181 14.80 -12.84 -3.88
N LEU A 182 13.64 -13.02 -4.52
CA LEU A 182 12.75 -14.15 -4.29
C LEU A 182 12.61 -14.98 -5.57
N PRO A 183 12.98 -16.28 -5.57
CA PRO A 183 12.80 -17.13 -6.74
C PRO A 183 11.31 -17.17 -7.07
N SER A 184 10.95 -16.72 -8.28
CA SER A 184 9.57 -16.77 -8.76
C SER A 184 9.09 -18.23 -8.78
N PRO A 185 7.97 -18.57 -8.12
CA PRO A 185 7.36 -19.89 -8.32
C PRO A 185 6.99 -19.99 -9.81
N ARG A 186 7.52 -21.01 -10.47
CA ARG A 186 7.15 -21.33 -11.85
C ARG A 186 5.66 -21.68 -11.83
N ILE A 187 4.88 -20.94 -12.60
CA ILE A 187 3.48 -21.23 -12.90
C ILE A 187 3.41 -22.57 -13.64
#